data_AF-A0A933C942-F1
#
_entry.id   AF-A0A933C942-F1
#
_cell.length_a   1.000
_cell.length_b   1.000
_cell.length_c   1.000
_cell.angle_alpha   90.00
_cell.angle_beta   90.00
_cell.angle_gamma   90.00
#
_symmetry.space_group_name_H-M   'P 1'
#
loop_
_entity.id
_entity.type
_entity.pdbx_description
1 polymer ?
#
loop_
_entity_poly.entity_id
_entity_poly.type
_entity_poly.pdbx_seq_one_letter_code
_entity_poly.pdbx_strand_id
1 'polypeptide(L)'
;MEEAGRAGAARGRDRRWELKPGDLLKHSLPGAVVAVYAALAVLSPRLLESLAQEDSWVEWLTFGFFAAAAAAQLAAAWRRPPAEAWAPAALAAFCLLVAGEELSWGQRLLGFVPPEAFLAGNVQQEANLHNLLQAALKPKWLVVAVLALWGTAAPLALHLAAGRLGRAQGPLRRLAPPEDLVPWSLLGAGLLVAYPVDFTGEYVELLTGCLFFLAAPGRAAASLPRAPLSVLPWLLAAAGWAAVESQARLGSASKNECAALETRALASRVAAGGATERLLDKEHLHKRAFSAVGAGYLRPEVLSVLESVACPGAAPAPLRRRYLVDPWGQPYWIRYQEDPEAGAQVATLYSFGPNRRRDSTDSGDAAGDDILARTSPLDEDGAGPGSGSEDDAVLR
;
A
#
# COMPACT_ATOMS: atom_id res chain seq x y z
N MET A 1 10.39 -55.56 -57.12
CA MET A 1 9.23 -55.86 -56.25
C MET A 1 9.81 -56.03 -54.86
N GLU A 2 9.44 -55.13 -53.94
CA GLU A 2 9.69 -55.15 -52.47
C GLU A 2 11.16 -55.34 -52.00
N GLU A 3 11.83 -54.50 -51.22
CA GLU A 3 11.45 -53.64 -50.11
C GLU A 3 12.42 -52.44 -50.07
N ALA A 4 11.92 -51.22 -50.26
CA ALA A 4 12.70 -50.01 -50.00
C ALA A 4 11.76 -48.91 -49.51
N GLY A 5 11.17 -49.13 -48.34
CA GLY A 5 10.21 -48.20 -47.79
C GLY A 5 9.87 -48.55 -46.35
N ARG A 6 10.71 -48.12 -45.40
CA ARG A 6 10.37 -47.79 -43.99
C ARG A 6 11.64 -47.62 -43.16
N ALA A 7 12.30 -46.47 -43.27
CA ALA A 7 13.32 -46.05 -42.30
C ALA A 7 13.36 -44.53 -42.08
N GLY A 8 12.24 -43.84 -42.31
CA GLY A 8 12.17 -42.37 -42.27
C GLY A 8 11.24 -41.76 -41.20
N ALA A 9 10.59 -42.55 -40.36
CA ALA A 9 9.50 -42.07 -39.51
C ALA A 9 9.56 -42.60 -38.07
N ALA A 10 10.64 -42.32 -37.35
CA ALA A 10 10.67 -42.50 -35.89
C ALA A 10 11.79 -41.66 -35.23
N ARG A 11 11.87 -40.36 -35.51
CA ARG A 11 12.44 -39.39 -34.54
C ARG A 11 11.28 -38.70 -33.84
N GLY A 12 10.52 -39.51 -33.11
CA GLY A 12 9.59 -39.02 -32.09
C GLY A 12 10.41 -38.21 -31.09
N ARG A 13 10.06 -36.94 -30.98
CA ARG A 13 10.54 -36.02 -29.96
C ARG A 13 10.18 -36.58 -28.59
N ASP A 14 11.08 -37.35 -28.01
CA ASP A 14 11.08 -37.66 -26.59
C ASP A 14 11.49 -36.38 -25.83
N ARG A 15 10.61 -35.37 -25.86
CA ARG A 15 10.71 -34.20 -24.97
C ARG A 15 10.26 -34.67 -23.61
N ARG A 16 11.16 -35.35 -22.90
CA ARG A 16 11.05 -35.49 -21.45
C ARG A 16 10.88 -34.08 -20.90
N TRP A 17 9.75 -33.80 -20.26
CA TRP A 17 9.47 -32.56 -19.55
C TRP A 17 10.33 -32.53 -18.28
N GLU A 18 11.64 -32.52 -18.44
CA GLU A 18 12.57 -32.27 -17.33
C GLU A 18 12.38 -30.79 -16.94
N LEU A 19 11.56 -30.57 -15.92
CA LEU A 19 11.45 -29.29 -15.24
C LEU A 19 12.86 -28.91 -14.79
N LYS A 20 13.42 -27.87 -15.41
CA LYS A 20 14.72 -27.36 -14.98
C LYS A 20 14.53 -26.83 -13.55
N PRO A 21 15.50 -27.00 -12.64
CA PRO A 21 15.41 -26.44 -11.29
C PRO A 21 15.08 -24.93 -11.26
N GLY A 22 15.48 -24.18 -12.30
CA GLY A 22 15.15 -22.77 -12.45
C GLY A 22 13.67 -22.48 -12.82
N ASP A 23 12.95 -23.43 -13.39
CA ASP A 23 11.52 -23.28 -13.72
C ASP A 23 10.63 -23.57 -12.50
N LEU A 24 11.08 -24.45 -11.59
CA LEU A 24 10.44 -24.65 -10.28
C LEU A 24 10.49 -23.39 -9.40
N LEU A 25 11.63 -22.69 -9.39
CA LEU A 25 11.81 -21.46 -8.61
C LEU A 25 10.95 -20.28 -9.11
N LYS A 26 10.70 -20.20 -10.43
CA LYS A 26 9.85 -19.14 -11.01
C LYS A 26 8.40 -19.24 -10.58
N HIS A 27 7.89 -20.45 -10.39
CA HIS A 27 6.51 -20.68 -9.98
C HIS A 27 6.34 -20.76 -8.47
N SER A 28 7.40 -21.07 -7.72
CA SER A 28 7.33 -21.13 -6.26
C SER A 28 7.05 -19.77 -5.63
N LEU A 29 7.56 -18.67 -6.20
CA LEU A 29 7.34 -17.32 -5.65
C LEU A 29 5.87 -16.86 -5.75
N PRO A 30 5.25 -16.75 -6.94
CA PRO A 30 3.83 -16.39 -7.04
C PRO A 30 2.93 -17.44 -6.38
N GLY A 31 3.32 -18.71 -6.41
CA GLY A 31 2.64 -19.79 -5.69
C GLY A 31 2.65 -19.57 -4.17
N ALA A 32 3.77 -19.14 -3.59
CA ALA A 32 3.87 -18.84 -2.17
C ALA A 32 3.01 -17.64 -1.78
N VAL A 33 2.99 -16.57 -2.57
CA VAL A 33 2.11 -15.41 -2.32
C VAL A 33 0.64 -15.83 -2.28
N VAL A 34 0.19 -16.57 -3.30
CA VAL A 34 -1.19 -17.08 -3.38
C VAL A 34 -1.51 -18.05 -2.24
N ALA A 35 -0.58 -18.95 -1.89
CA ALA A 35 -0.79 -19.93 -0.83
C ALA A 35 -0.87 -19.25 0.55
N VAL A 36 -0.01 -18.27 0.83
CA VAL A 36 -0.04 -17.48 2.07
C VAL A 36 -1.35 -16.69 2.13
N TYR A 37 -1.73 -16.00 1.06
CA TYR A 37 -3.02 -15.31 0.97
C TYR A 37 -4.20 -16.25 1.26
N ALA A 38 -4.28 -17.39 0.56
CA ALA A 38 -5.37 -18.34 0.74
C ALA A 38 -5.40 -18.95 2.15
N ALA A 39 -4.23 -19.27 2.71
CA ALA A 39 -4.11 -19.78 4.08
C ALA A 39 -4.56 -18.74 5.11
N LEU A 40 -4.12 -17.49 4.99
CA LEU A 40 -4.51 -16.42 5.91
C LEU A 40 -5.99 -16.07 5.78
N ALA A 41 -6.53 -16.03 4.56
CA ALA A 41 -7.95 -15.77 4.31
C ALA A 41 -8.86 -16.80 4.99
N VAL A 42 -8.40 -18.04 5.18
CA VAL A 42 -9.17 -19.11 5.83
C VAL A 42 -8.85 -19.21 7.33
N LEU A 43 -7.58 -19.15 7.69
CA LEU A 43 -7.11 -19.46 9.05
C LEU A 43 -7.06 -18.24 9.97
N SER A 44 -6.81 -17.05 9.43
CA SER A 44 -6.69 -15.82 10.22
C SER A 44 -6.93 -14.56 9.38
N PRO A 45 -8.20 -14.22 9.07
CA PRO A 45 -8.55 -13.01 8.30
C PRO A 45 -8.03 -11.73 8.95
N ARG A 46 -8.05 -11.64 10.29
CA ARG A 46 -7.48 -10.49 11.01
C ARG A 46 -5.99 -10.31 10.78
N LEU A 47 -5.23 -11.42 10.72
CA LEU A 47 -3.80 -11.35 10.41
C LEU A 47 -3.58 -10.94 8.95
N LEU A 48 -4.40 -11.46 8.02
CA LEU A 48 -4.39 -11.05 6.61
C LEU A 48 -4.54 -9.53 6.49
N GLU A 49 -5.57 -8.97 7.14
CA GLU A 49 -5.83 -7.53 7.14
C GLU A 49 -4.64 -6.76 7.74
N SER A 50 -4.16 -7.15 8.92
CA SER A 50 -3.03 -6.46 9.58
C SER A 50 -1.73 -6.45 8.75
N LEU A 51 -1.48 -7.50 7.97
CA LEU A 51 -0.31 -7.61 7.10
C LEU A 51 -0.46 -6.85 5.78
N ALA A 52 -1.67 -6.38 5.47
CA ALA A 52 -2.03 -5.67 4.25
C ALA A 52 -2.48 -4.22 4.50
N GLN A 53 -2.49 -3.76 5.76
CA GLN A 53 -2.72 -2.36 6.07
C GLN A 53 -1.61 -1.46 5.48
N GLU A 54 -1.87 -0.17 5.36
CA GLU A 54 -0.83 0.80 4.99
C GLU A 54 0.39 0.68 5.92
N ASP A 55 1.59 0.86 5.36
CA ASP A 55 2.87 0.77 6.06
C ASP A 55 3.20 -0.62 6.65
N SER A 56 2.48 -1.67 6.22
CA SER A 56 2.66 -3.06 6.64
C SER A 56 3.51 -3.89 5.68
N TRP A 57 3.76 -5.16 6.02
CA TRP A 57 4.68 -6.02 5.27
C TRP A 57 4.30 -6.24 3.80
N VAL A 58 3.02 -6.37 3.46
CA VAL A 58 2.59 -6.60 2.08
C VAL A 58 2.94 -5.40 1.20
N GLU A 59 2.64 -4.17 1.63
CA GLU A 59 2.98 -2.93 0.91
C GLU A 59 4.51 -2.81 0.72
N TRP A 60 5.30 -3.03 1.78
CA TRP A 60 6.77 -3.00 1.70
C TRP A 60 7.34 -4.04 0.74
N LEU A 61 6.75 -5.23 0.68
CA LEU A 61 7.13 -6.27 -0.28
C LEU A 61 6.70 -5.89 -1.70
N THR A 62 5.50 -5.33 -1.89
CA THR A 62 5.04 -4.83 -3.20
C THR A 62 6.00 -3.79 -3.74
N PHE A 63 6.31 -2.76 -2.95
CA PHE A 63 7.36 -1.78 -3.24
C PHE A 63 8.69 -2.47 -3.59
N GLY A 64 9.15 -3.38 -2.74
CA GLY A 64 10.43 -4.08 -2.92
C GLY A 64 10.50 -4.86 -4.23
N PHE A 65 9.42 -5.55 -4.62
CA PHE A 65 9.35 -6.29 -5.88
C PHE A 65 9.31 -5.38 -7.09
N PHE A 66 8.54 -4.29 -7.07
CA PHE A 66 8.52 -3.32 -8.17
C PHE A 66 9.86 -2.58 -8.30
N ALA A 67 10.49 -2.20 -7.18
CA ALA A 67 11.82 -1.59 -7.18
C ALA A 67 12.89 -2.56 -7.72
N ALA A 68 12.85 -3.83 -7.32
CA ALA A 68 13.75 -4.85 -7.85
C ALA A 68 13.50 -5.12 -9.34
N ALA A 69 12.24 -5.15 -9.78
CA ALA A 69 11.87 -5.28 -11.19
C ALA A 69 12.39 -4.09 -12.00
N ALA A 70 12.21 -2.86 -11.51
CA ALA A 70 12.75 -1.66 -12.12
C ALA A 70 14.27 -1.73 -12.29
N ALA A 71 15.00 -2.08 -11.23
CA ALA A 71 16.45 -2.20 -11.27
C ALA A 71 16.90 -3.27 -12.28
N ALA A 72 16.25 -4.44 -12.30
CA ALA A 72 16.54 -5.50 -13.26
C ALA A 72 16.30 -5.07 -14.71
N GLN A 73 15.21 -4.33 -14.95
CA GLN A 73 14.85 -3.82 -16.27
C GLN A 73 15.77 -2.69 -16.74
N LEU A 74 16.18 -1.76 -15.86
CA LEU A 74 17.21 -0.77 -16.18
C LEU A 74 18.54 -1.44 -16.51
N ALA A 75 18.94 -2.44 -15.72
CA ALA A 75 20.14 -3.23 -15.98
C ALA A 75 20.06 -4.00 -17.30
N ALA A 76 18.87 -4.42 -17.72
CA ALA A 76 18.65 -5.01 -19.04
C ALA A 76 18.73 -3.94 -20.15
N ALA A 77 18.18 -2.75 -19.94
CA ALA A 77 18.24 -1.63 -20.89
C ALA A 77 19.68 -1.16 -21.13
N TRP A 78 20.49 -1.00 -20.08
CA TRP A 78 21.90 -0.58 -20.20
C TRP A 78 22.79 -1.55 -20.96
N ARG A 79 22.44 -2.85 -20.98
CA ARG A 79 23.20 -3.88 -21.72
C ARG A 79 22.78 -4.00 -23.18
N ARG A 80 21.85 -3.18 -23.65
CA ARG A 80 21.28 -3.24 -25.00
C ARG A 80 21.70 -2.03 -25.82
N PRO A 81 21.80 -2.18 -27.16
CA PRO A 81 21.95 -1.02 -28.02
C PRO A 81 20.75 -0.08 -27.87
N PRO A 82 20.92 1.25 -28.04
CA PRO A 82 19.85 2.24 -27.81
C PRO A 82 18.53 1.92 -28.53
N ALA A 83 18.60 1.39 -29.76
CA ALA A 83 17.44 0.99 -30.55
C ALA A 83 16.61 -0.16 -29.94
N GLU A 84 17.16 -0.92 -29.00
CA GLU A 84 16.48 -2.03 -28.33
C GLU A 84 16.24 -1.79 -26.83
N ALA A 85 16.86 -0.76 -26.26
CA ALA A 85 16.80 -0.44 -24.83
C ALA A 85 15.44 0.15 -24.42
N TRP A 86 14.66 0.69 -25.37
CA TRP A 86 13.40 1.38 -25.07
C TRP A 86 12.38 0.51 -24.33
N ALA A 87 12.26 -0.78 -24.70
CA ALA A 87 11.25 -1.68 -24.12
C ALA A 87 11.53 -1.98 -22.64
N PRO A 88 12.74 -2.46 -22.25
CA PRO A 88 13.08 -2.62 -20.84
C PRO A 88 13.14 -1.27 -20.11
N ALA A 89 13.51 -0.16 -20.75
CA ALA A 89 13.46 1.16 -20.13
C ALA A 89 12.02 1.62 -19.80
N ALA A 90 11.06 1.35 -20.70
CA ALA A 90 9.65 1.63 -20.46
C ALA A 90 9.08 0.79 -19.32
N LEU A 91 9.39 -0.52 -19.28
CA LEU A 91 8.98 -1.38 -18.17
C LEU A 91 9.63 -0.97 -16.85
N ALA A 92 10.90 -0.53 -16.88
CA ALA A 92 11.56 0.02 -15.71
C ALA A 92 10.87 1.29 -15.20
N ALA A 93 10.56 2.24 -16.09
CA ALA A 93 9.86 3.46 -15.73
C ALA A 93 8.47 3.17 -15.14
N PHE A 94 7.74 2.22 -15.72
CA PHE A 94 6.47 1.74 -15.16
C PHE A 94 6.64 1.16 -13.75
N CYS A 95 7.62 0.27 -13.54
CA CYS A 95 7.86 -0.33 -12.23
C CYS A 95 8.30 0.71 -11.19
N LEU A 96 9.11 1.71 -11.57
CA LEU A 96 9.49 2.81 -10.68
C LEU A 96 8.30 3.68 -10.31
N LEU A 97 7.40 3.94 -11.28
CA LEU A 97 6.17 4.68 -11.02
C LEU A 97 5.32 3.96 -9.99
N VAL A 98 5.06 2.65 -10.19
CA VAL A 98 4.27 1.86 -9.23
C VAL A 98 4.96 1.82 -7.87
N ALA A 99 6.26 1.53 -7.80
CA ALA A 99 7.00 1.54 -6.53
C ALA A 99 6.93 2.91 -5.82
N GLY A 100 7.00 4.02 -6.57
CA GLY A 100 6.80 5.35 -6.01
C GLY A 100 5.39 5.54 -5.44
N GLU A 101 4.37 5.10 -6.18
CA GLU A 101 2.97 5.17 -5.77
C GLU A 101 2.68 4.36 -4.49
N GLU A 102 3.22 3.15 -4.35
CA GLU A 102 3.08 2.30 -3.15
C GLU A 102 3.60 3.00 -1.88
N LEU A 103 4.66 3.80 -1.96
CA LEU A 103 5.20 4.53 -0.81
C LEU A 103 4.73 5.99 -0.73
N SER A 104 3.72 6.37 -1.50
CA SER A 104 3.28 7.77 -1.61
C SER A 104 4.45 8.72 -1.88
N TRP A 105 5.34 8.32 -2.78
CA TRP A 105 6.57 9.01 -3.16
C TRP A 105 7.50 9.34 -1.98
N GLY A 106 7.49 8.49 -0.96
CA GLY A 106 8.30 8.65 0.24
C GLY A 106 7.68 9.59 1.28
N GLN A 107 6.44 10.07 1.10
CA GLN A 107 5.72 10.82 2.15
C GLN A 107 5.72 10.04 3.47
N ARG A 108 5.39 8.74 3.42
CA ARG A 108 5.33 7.85 4.58
C ARG A 108 6.69 7.60 5.23
N LEU A 109 7.80 7.91 4.56
CA LEU A 109 9.16 7.84 5.10
C LEU A 109 9.68 9.20 5.57
N LEU A 110 9.30 10.29 4.91
CA LEU A 110 9.87 11.62 5.14
C LEU A 110 8.96 12.56 5.94
N GLY A 111 7.66 12.26 6.00
CA GLY A 111 6.67 12.99 6.79
C GLY A 111 6.39 14.38 6.25
N PHE A 112 6.64 14.60 4.96
CA PHE A 112 6.34 15.89 4.33
C PHE A 112 4.84 16.02 4.10
N VAL A 113 4.34 17.25 4.13
CA VAL A 113 2.94 17.55 3.85
C VAL A 113 2.74 17.64 2.33
N PRO A 114 1.84 16.87 1.71
CA PRO A 114 1.58 16.94 0.28
C PRO A 114 1.09 18.34 -0.17
N PRO A 115 1.23 18.69 -1.45
CA PRO A 115 0.63 19.91 -1.99
C PRO A 115 -0.90 19.94 -1.81
N GLU A 116 -1.48 21.14 -1.74
CA GLU A 116 -2.92 21.35 -1.49
C GLU A 116 -3.84 20.54 -2.43
N ALA A 117 -3.47 20.40 -3.71
CA ALA A 117 -4.23 19.63 -4.68
C ALA A 117 -4.40 18.14 -4.27
N PHE A 118 -3.37 17.56 -3.65
CA PHE A 118 -3.45 16.21 -3.09
C PHE A 118 -4.27 16.20 -1.80
N LEU A 119 -3.99 17.11 -0.86
CA LEU A 119 -4.74 17.17 0.40
C LEU A 119 -6.26 17.34 0.23
N ALA A 120 -6.69 18.09 -0.78
CA ALA A 120 -8.09 18.34 -1.06
C ALA A 120 -8.77 17.27 -1.93
N GLY A 121 -8.05 16.74 -2.92
CA GLY A 121 -8.63 15.87 -3.95
C GLY A 121 -8.30 14.39 -3.80
N ASN A 122 -7.26 14.05 -3.05
CA ASN A 122 -6.86 12.67 -2.80
C ASN A 122 -7.71 12.08 -1.67
N VAL A 123 -8.31 10.92 -1.91
CA VAL A 123 -9.18 10.23 -0.94
C VAL A 123 -8.49 9.90 0.38
N GLN A 124 -7.17 9.81 0.36
CA GLN A 124 -6.28 9.53 1.46
C GLN A 124 -5.44 10.77 1.86
N GLN A 125 -5.53 11.91 1.18
CA GLN A 125 -4.67 13.08 1.48
C GLN A 125 -3.16 12.74 1.40
N GLU A 126 -2.80 11.82 0.51
CA GLU A 126 -1.44 11.36 0.29
C GLU A 126 -0.86 11.90 -1.01
N ALA A 127 0.46 11.90 -1.13
CA ALA A 127 1.21 12.32 -2.31
C ALA A 127 1.25 11.24 -3.40
N ASN A 128 0.21 10.41 -3.53
CA ASN A 128 0.08 9.40 -4.59
C ASN A 128 -0.99 9.80 -5.62
N LEU A 129 -0.72 9.48 -6.89
CA LEU A 129 -1.59 9.84 -8.01
C LEU A 129 -2.80 8.92 -8.12
N HIS A 130 -2.67 7.63 -7.81
CA HIS A 130 -3.76 6.67 -8.00
C HIS A 130 -4.94 6.94 -7.07
N ASN A 131 -4.70 7.49 -5.88
CA ASN A 131 -5.77 7.91 -4.96
C ASN A 131 -6.40 9.24 -5.37
N LEU A 132 -5.63 10.17 -5.92
CA LEU A 132 -6.17 11.39 -6.53
C LEU A 132 -7.10 11.04 -7.71
N LEU A 133 -6.75 10.01 -8.48
CA LEU A 133 -7.54 9.54 -9.61
C LEU A 133 -8.55 8.43 -9.24
N GLN A 134 -8.69 8.08 -7.97
CA GLN A 134 -9.47 6.90 -7.56
C GLN A 134 -10.92 6.96 -8.03
N ALA A 135 -11.54 8.15 -7.92
CA ALA A 135 -12.90 8.39 -8.36
C ALA A 135 -13.10 8.17 -9.88
N ALA A 136 -12.08 8.43 -10.69
CA ALA A 136 -12.14 8.34 -12.15
C ALA A 136 -11.69 6.97 -12.68
N LEU A 137 -10.58 6.44 -12.16
CA LEU A 137 -9.91 5.28 -12.75
C LEU A 137 -10.16 3.97 -12.00
N LYS A 138 -10.61 4.02 -10.74
CA LYS A 138 -10.80 2.84 -9.87
C LYS A 138 -9.58 1.89 -9.94
N PRO A 139 -8.49 2.16 -9.21
CA PRO A 139 -7.17 1.53 -9.36
C PRO A 139 -7.19 0.02 -9.51
N LYS A 140 -8.06 -0.69 -8.80
CA LYS A 140 -8.38 -2.11 -8.99
C LYS A 140 -8.51 -2.52 -10.47
N TRP A 141 -9.26 -1.78 -11.28
CA TRP A 141 -9.48 -2.10 -12.70
C TRP A 141 -8.25 -1.82 -13.56
N LEU A 142 -7.38 -0.89 -13.15
CA LEU A 142 -6.09 -0.70 -13.78
C LEU A 142 -5.20 -1.92 -13.58
N VAL A 143 -5.17 -2.49 -12.36
CA VAL A 143 -4.42 -3.72 -12.07
C VAL A 143 -5.00 -4.91 -12.85
N VAL A 144 -6.34 -5.06 -12.89
CA VAL A 144 -7.00 -6.07 -13.74
C VAL A 144 -6.59 -5.90 -15.20
N ALA A 145 -6.59 -4.66 -15.72
CA ALA A 145 -6.19 -4.39 -17.11
C ALA A 145 -4.71 -4.75 -17.36
N VAL A 146 -3.81 -4.46 -16.41
CA VAL A 146 -2.40 -4.88 -16.51
C VAL A 146 -2.27 -6.40 -16.55
N LEU A 147 -2.92 -7.13 -15.64
CA LEU A 147 -2.88 -8.59 -15.60
C LEU A 147 -3.53 -9.24 -16.83
N ALA A 148 -4.63 -8.67 -17.33
CA ALA A 148 -5.34 -9.17 -18.51
C ALA A 148 -4.62 -8.82 -19.83
N LEU A 149 -4.18 -7.58 -20.01
CA LEU A 149 -3.58 -7.12 -21.27
C LEU A 149 -2.11 -7.49 -21.36
N TRP A 150 -1.31 -7.10 -20.35
CA TRP A 150 0.13 -7.35 -20.33
C TRP A 150 0.44 -8.78 -19.86
N GLY A 151 -0.16 -9.22 -18.74
CA GLY A 151 0.10 -10.54 -18.15
C GLY A 151 -0.43 -11.74 -18.96
N THR A 152 -1.50 -11.53 -19.75
CA THR A 152 -2.24 -12.62 -20.41
C THR A 152 -2.34 -12.43 -21.93
N ALA A 153 -2.99 -11.36 -22.40
CA ALA A 153 -3.32 -11.20 -23.82
C ALA A 153 -2.06 -11.00 -24.69
N ALA A 154 -1.10 -10.18 -24.24
CA ALA A 154 0.14 -9.92 -24.98
C ALA A 154 0.97 -11.19 -25.25
N PRO A 155 1.33 -12.03 -24.25
CA PRO A 155 2.11 -13.24 -24.50
C PRO A 155 1.35 -14.25 -25.37
N LEU A 156 0.05 -14.44 -25.13
CA LEU A 156 -0.78 -15.37 -25.93
C LEU A 156 -0.93 -14.89 -27.39
N ALA A 157 -1.17 -13.61 -27.61
CA ALA A 157 -1.26 -13.06 -28.97
C ALA A 157 0.07 -13.22 -29.73
N LEU A 158 1.21 -13.01 -29.05
CA LEU A 158 2.54 -13.20 -29.65
C LEU A 158 2.89 -14.68 -29.90
N HIS A 159 2.36 -15.59 -29.08
CA HIS A 159 2.44 -17.02 -29.32
C HIS A 159 1.65 -17.43 -30.56
N LEU A 160 0.38 -17.05 -30.62
CA LEU A 160 -0.54 -17.40 -31.72
C LEU A 160 -0.16 -16.75 -33.04
N ALA A 161 0.43 -15.57 -33.00
CA ALA A 161 0.86 -14.84 -34.17
C ALA A 161 2.35 -15.08 -34.51
N ALA A 162 2.98 -16.09 -33.91
CA ALA A 162 4.30 -16.57 -34.28
C ALA A 162 4.36 -16.86 -35.80
N GLY A 163 5.36 -16.31 -36.48
CA GLY A 163 5.48 -16.38 -37.95
C GLY A 163 4.69 -15.34 -38.77
N ARG A 164 3.68 -14.66 -38.22
CA ARG A 164 2.88 -13.64 -38.97
C ARG A 164 3.40 -12.21 -38.85
N LEU A 165 3.96 -11.83 -37.70
CA LEU A 165 4.37 -10.44 -37.43
C LEU A 165 5.78 -10.07 -37.91
N GLY A 166 6.51 -10.98 -38.56
CA GLY A 166 7.83 -10.70 -39.15
C GLY A 166 8.78 -9.94 -38.20
N ARG A 167 9.32 -8.80 -38.66
CA ARG A 167 10.28 -7.97 -37.91
C ARG A 167 9.68 -7.25 -36.69
N ALA A 168 8.37 -7.02 -36.64
CA ALA A 168 7.70 -6.34 -35.52
C ALA A 168 7.62 -7.21 -34.25
N GLN A 169 7.90 -8.51 -34.35
CA GLN A 169 7.88 -9.44 -33.21
C GLN A 169 8.97 -9.14 -32.18
N GLY A 170 10.13 -8.64 -32.60
CA GLY A 170 11.28 -8.45 -31.71
C GLY A 170 10.98 -7.48 -30.56
N PRO A 171 10.53 -6.24 -30.84
CA PRO A 171 10.22 -5.29 -29.78
C PRO A 171 9.00 -5.68 -28.93
N LEU A 172 7.93 -6.21 -29.53
CA LEU A 172 6.73 -6.63 -28.79
C LEU A 172 7.02 -7.80 -27.83
N ARG A 173 7.84 -8.77 -28.25
CA ARG A 173 8.30 -9.86 -27.39
C ARG A 173 9.20 -9.42 -26.24
N ARG A 174 9.77 -8.21 -26.29
CA ARG A 174 10.54 -7.65 -25.17
C ARG A 174 9.67 -6.95 -24.14
N LEU A 175 8.48 -6.50 -24.54
CA LEU A 175 7.51 -5.90 -23.63
C LEU A 175 6.63 -6.95 -22.95
N ALA A 176 6.25 -8.01 -23.66
CA ALA A 176 5.40 -9.06 -23.12
C ALA A 176 6.15 -9.93 -22.10
N PRO A 177 5.49 -10.35 -21.00
CA PRO A 177 6.05 -11.30 -20.07
C PRO A 177 6.15 -12.70 -20.70
N PRO A 178 6.95 -13.59 -20.09
CA PRO A 178 6.98 -15.01 -20.47
C PRO A 178 5.60 -15.70 -20.38
N GLU A 179 5.32 -16.63 -21.30
CA GLU A 179 4.02 -17.34 -21.40
C GLU A 179 3.72 -18.23 -20.18
N ASP A 180 4.75 -18.69 -19.48
CA ASP A 180 4.63 -19.49 -18.24
C ASP A 180 4.08 -18.68 -17.06
N LEU A 181 4.09 -17.34 -17.13
CA LEU A 181 3.48 -16.46 -16.11
C LEU A 181 1.98 -16.20 -16.33
N VAL A 182 1.42 -16.64 -17.45
CA VAL A 182 -0.01 -16.43 -17.79
C VAL A 182 -0.96 -17.00 -16.74
N PRO A 183 -0.78 -18.24 -16.20
CA PRO A 183 -1.70 -18.78 -15.19
C PRO A 183 -1.80 -17.92 -13.93
N TRP A 184 -0.68 -17.34 -13.48
CA TRP A 184 -0.63 -16.46 -12.32
C TRP A 184 -1.30 -15.11 -12.60
N SER A 185 -1.15 -14.58 -13.81
CA SER A 185 -1.82 -13.35 -14.23
C SER A 185 -3.34 -13.52 -14.29
N LEU A 186 -3.81 -14.65 -14.86
CA LEU A 186 -5.23 -15.01 -14.88
C LEU A 186 -5.79 -15.20 -13.48
N LEU A 187 -5.06 -15.88 -12.60
CA LEU A 187 -5.47 -16.09 -11.21
C LEU A 187 -5.58 -14.76 -10.46
N GLY A 188 -4.58 -13.88 -10.57
CA GLY A 188 -4.63 -12.54 -9.95
C GLY A 188 -5.80 -11.70 -10.47
N ALA A 189 -6.03 -11.69 -11.79
CA ALA A 189 -7.18 -11.00 -12.37
C ALA A 189 -8.51 -11.58 -11.87
N GLY A 190 -8.61 -12.92 -11.80
CA GLY A 190 -9.78 -13.62 -11.26
C GLY A 190 -10.03 -13.29 -9.79
N LEU A 191 -8.97 -13.25 -8.96
CA LEU A 191 -9.06 -12.86 -7.55
C LEU A 191 -9.52 -11.41 -7.39
N LEU A 192 -9.03 -10.47 -8.21
CA LEU A 192 -9.52 -9.09 -8.18
C LEU A 192 -10.99 -9.00 -8.61
N VAL A 193 -11.41 -9.75 -9.65
CA VAL A 193 -12.81 -9.74 -10.09
C VAL A 193 -13.72 -10.33 -9.00
N ALA A 194 -13.35 -11.47 -8.42
CA ALA A 194 -14.13 -12.15 -7.40
C ALA A 194 -14.12 -11.42 -6.05
N TYR A 195 -12.97 -10.83 -5.67
CA TYR A 195 -12.71 -10.09 -4.44
C TYR A 195 -13.29 -10.78 -3.17
N PRO A 196 -12.81 -12.00 -2.84
CA PRO A 196 -13.48 -12.84 -1.85
C PRO A 196 -13.36 -12.37 -0.41
N VAL A 197 -12.32 -11.60 -0.06
CA VAL A 197 -12.10 -11.02 1.27
C VAL A 197 -11.58 -9.59 1.15
N ASP A 198 -11.69 -8.82 2.24
CA ASP A 198 -11.08 -7.49 2.31
C ASP A 198 -9.56 -7.57 2.12
N PHE A 199 -8.97 -6.50 1.59
CA PHE A 199 -7.54 -6.43 1.22
C PHE A 199 -7.07 -7.46 0.17
N THR A 200 -7.98 -8.14 -0.56
CA THR A 200 -7.59 -8.97 -1.73
C THR A 200 -6.72 -8.17 -2.72
N GLY A 201 -7.00 -6.87 -2.88
CA GLY A 201 -6.24 -5.96 -3.74
C GLY A 201 -4.74 -5.97 -3.46
N GLU A 202 -4.36 -5.75 -2.21
CA GLU A 202 -2.97 -5.62 -1.75
C GLU A 202 -2.15 -6.88 -2.07
N TYR A 203 -2.71 -8.07 -1.83
CA TYR A 203 -2.03 -9.33 -2.13
C TYR A 203 -1.89 -9.58 -3.63
N VAL A 204 -2.87 -9.12 -4.44
CA VAL A 204 -2.76 -9.20 -5.90
C VAL A 204 -1.77 -8.17 -6.46
N GLU A 205 -1.63 -7.01 -5.84
CA GLU A 205 -0.59 -6.03 -6.18
C GLU A 205 0.80 -6.58 -5.86
N LEU A 206 0.97 -7.24 -4.70
CA LEU A 206 2.19 -8.00 -4.37
C LEU A 206 2.48 -9.11 -5.39
N LEU A 207 1.46 -9.90 -5.77
CA LEU A 207 1.59 -10.90 -6.82
C LEU A 207 2.02 -10.25 -8.14
N THR A 208 1.43 -9.11 -8.50
CA THR A 208 1.75 -8.37 -9.72
C THR A 208 3.21 -7.90 -9.73
N GLY A 209 3.70 -7.36 -8.61
CA GLY A 209 5.11 -7.02 -8.43
C GLY A 209 6.03 -8.23 -8.64
N CYS A 210 5.69 -9.39 -8.07
CA CYS A 210 6.41 -10.65 -8.30
C CYS A 210 6.47 -11.01 -9.80
N LEU A 211 5.36 -10.85 -10.54
CA LEU A 211 5.31 -11.18 -11.96
C LEU A 211 6.18 -10.23 -12.80
N PHE A 212 6.17 -8.92 -12.52
CA PHE A 212 7.08 -7.97 -13.18
C PHE A 212 8.54 -8.28 -12.92
N PHE A 213 8.87 -8.63 -11.68
CA PHE A 213 10.23 -9.03 -11.31
C PHE A 213 10.67 -10.30 -12.06
N LEU A 214 9.81 -11.34 -12.11
CA LEU A 214 10.09 -12.59 -12.82
C LEU A 214 10.10 -12.44 -14.34
N ALA A 215 9.39 -11.46 -14.89
CA ALA A 215 9.41 -11.15 -16.32
C ALA A 215 10.71 -10.47 -16.79
N ALA A 216 11.54 -9.97 -15.87
CA ALA A 216 12.79 -9.28 -16.21
C ALA A 216 13.81 -10.23 -16.90
N PRO A 217 14.51 -9.80 -17.98
CA PRO A 217 15.39 -10.67 -18.76
C PRO A 217 16.53 -11.31 -17.95
N GLY A 218 16.57 -12.65 -17.98
CA GLY A 218 17.46 -13.49 -17.15
C GLY A 218 18.97 -13.43 -17.38
N ARG A 219 19.51 -12.57 -18.27
CA ARG A 219 20.97 -12.32 -18.33
C ARG A 219 21.43 -11.26 -17.33
N ALA A 220 20.56 -10.33 -16.95
CA ALA A 220 20.81 -9.42 -15.82
C ALA A 220 20.72 -10.18 -14.48
N ALA A 221 19.75 -11.09 -14.36
CA ALA A 221 19.57 -11.96 -13.19
C ALA A 221 20.64 -13.05 -13.03
N ALA A 222 21.36 -13.41 -14.11
CA ALA A 222 22.44 -14.41 -14.09
C ALA A 222 23.84 -13.82 -13.87
N SER A 223 24.03 -12.50 -14.06
CA SER A 223 25.32 -11.81 -13.88
C SER A 223 25.49 -11.14 -12.51
N LEU A 224 24.39 -10.96 -11.76
CA LEU A 224 24.44 -10.79 -10.32
C LEU A 224 24.50 -12.19 -9.69
N PRO A 225 25.15 -12.39 -8.53
CA PRO A 225 25.11 -13.68 -7.85
C PRO A 225 23.65 -14.15 -7.76
N ARG A 226 23.34 -15.44 -7.81
CA ARG A 226 21.92 -15.89 -7.86
C ARG A 226 21.14 -15.71 -6.54
N ALA A 227 21.81 -15.22 -5.48
CA ALA A 227 21.29 -15.05 -4.13
C ALA A 227 20.76 -13.65 -3.73
N PRO A 228 21.22 -12.48 -4.25
CA PRO A 228 20.74 -11.18 -3.83
C PRO A 228 19.44 -10.73 -4.50
N LEU A 229 19.01 -11.31 -5.63
CA LEU A 229 17.81 -10.84 -6.33
C LEU A 229 16.50 -11.35 -5.73
N SER A 230 16.48 -12.56 -5.17
CA SER A 230 15.37 -13.04 -4.35
C SER A 230 15.34 -12.43 -2.95
N VAL A 231 16.41 -11.73 -2.55
CA VAL A 231 16.59 -11.14 -1.22
C VAL A 231 16.44 -9.62 -1.24
N LEU A 232 16.68 -8.96 -2.38
CA LEU A 232 16.58 -7.50 -2.51
C LEU A 232 15.20 -6.95 -2.14
N PRO A 233 14.06 -7.50 -2.59
CA PRO A 233 12.75 -7.05 -2.13
C PRO A 233 12.62 -7.11 -0.61
N TRP A 234 13.13 -8.18 0.01
CA TRP A 234 13.13 -8.35 1.47
C TRP A 234 14.05 -7.36 2.18
N LEU A 235 15.23 -7.07 1.62
CA LEU A 235 16.14 -6.08 2.18
C LEU A 235 15.57 -4.67 2.06
N LEU A 236 14.91 -4.34 0.95
CA LEU A 236 14.23 -3.06 0.77
C LEU A 236 13.05 -2.93 1.72
N ALA A 237 12.24 -3.99 1.85
CA ALA A 237 11.15 -4.04 2.81
C ALA A 237 11.66 -3.88 4.25
N ALA A 238 12.69 -4.63 4.63
CA ALA A 238 13.31 -4.55 5.95
C ALA A 238 13.97 -3.20 6.21
N ALA A 239 14.65 -2.62 5.23
CA ALA A 239 15.28 -1.30 5.36
C ALA A 239 14.24 -0.19 5.47
N GLY A 240 13.16 -0.25 4.68
CA GLY A 240 12.03 0.65 4.78
C GLY A 240 11.37 0.57 6.14
N TRP A 241 11.06 -0.64 6.59
CA TRP A 241 10.54 -0.90 7.92
C TRP A 241 11.44 -0.34 9.03
N ALA A 242 12.75 -0.63 8.96
CA ALA A 242 13.73 -0.15 9.92
C ALA A 242 13.87 1.38 9.86
N ALA A 243 13.70 2.02 8.71
CA ALA A 243 13.72 3.46 8.59
C ALA A 243 12.49 4.10 9.25
N VAL A 244 11.30 3.53 9.04
CA VAL A 244 10.07 3.95 9.75
C VAL A 244 10.26 3.83 11.26
N GLU A 245 10.76 2.69 11.72
CA GLU A 245 11.00 2.43 13.14
C GLU A 245 12.14 3.29 13.72
N SER A 246 13.17 3.60 12.93
CA SER A 246 14.21 4.53 13.33
C SER A 246 13.68 5.95 13.45
N GLN A 247 12.76 6.37 12.58
CA GLN A 247 12.12 7.68 12.71
C GLN A 247 11.16 7.74 13.89
N ALA A 248 10.50 6.64 14.21
CA ALA A 248 9.75 6.49 15.44
C ALA A 248 10.62 6.84 16.68
N ARG A 249 11.86 6.34 16.66
CA ARG A 249 12.85 6.51 17.73
C ARG A 249 13.57 7.86 17.70
N LEU A 250 13.63 8.54 16.54
CA LEU A 250 14.30 9.84 16.36
C LEU A 250 13.26 10.96 16.49
N GLY A 251 13.07 11.41 17.72
CA GLY A 251 11.94 12.25 18.09
C GLY A 251 11.89 13.67 17.52
N SER A 252 10.78 14.33 17.85
CA SER A 252 10.84 15.64 18.50
C SER A 252 9.71 15.68 19.52
N ALA A 253 10.05 15.76 20.81
CA ALA A 253 9.05 15.84 21.88
C ALA A 253 8.01 16.93 21.62
N SER A 254 8.43 18.05 21.00
CA SER A 254 7.55 19.13 20.56
C SER A 254 6.50 18.72 19.52
N LYS A 255 6.81 17.85 18.55
CA LYS A 255 5.80 17.33 17.60
C LYS A 255 4.80 16.41 18.31
N ASN A 256 5.25 15.58 19.24
CA ASN A 256 4.35 14.70 19.99
C ASN A 256 3.46 15.50 20.93
N GLU A 257 4.01 16.50 21.61
CA GLU A 257 3.25 17.43 22.42
C GLU A 257 2.24 18.22 21.58
N CYS A 258 2.67 18.74 20.42
CA CYS A 258 1.79 19.41 19.46
C CYS A 258 0.67 18.48 18.98
N ALA A 259 1.00 17.24 18.60
CA ALA A 259 0.03 16.25 18.18
C ALA A 259 -0.97 15.96 19.30
N ALA A 260 -0.52 15.81 20.54
CA ALA A 260 -1.40 15.58 21.70
C ALA A 260 -2.31 16.78 22.02
N LEU A 261 -1.82 18.01 21.85
CA LEU A 261 -2.63 19.22 22.00
C LEU A 261 -3.69 19.32 20.88
N GLU A 262 -3.29 19.08 19.64
CA GLU A 262 -4.17 19.12 18.47
C GLU A 262 -5.23 18.01 18.51
N THR A 263 -4.85 16.77 18.88
CA THR A 263 -5.78 15.64 19.06
C THR A 263 -6.82 15.94 20.13
N ARG A 264 -6.40 16.49 21.29
CA ARG A 264 -7.33 16.90 22.36
C ARG A 264 -8.26 18.02 21.91
N ALA A 265 -7.75 19.02 21.22
CA ALA A 265 -8.57 20.12 20.70
C ALA A 265 -9.64 19.62 19.72
N LEU A 266 -9.29 18.67 18.84
CA LEU A 266 -10.24 18.01 17.94
C LEU A 266 -11.32 17.26 18.73
N ALA A 267 -10.92 16.43 19.70
CA ALA A 267 -11.88 15.71 20.54
C ALA A 267 -12.83 16.67 21.28
N SER A 268 -12.29 17.70 21.94
CA SER A 268 -13.10 18.71 22.63
C SER A 268 -14.06 19.44 21.69
N ARG A 269 -13.66 19.75 20.44
CA ARG A 269 -14.58 20.34 19.46
C ARG A 269 -15.70 19.38 19.08
N VAL A 270 -15.38 18.10 18.85
CA VAL A 270 -16.37 17.07 18.52
C VAL A 270 -17.40 16.95 19.65
N ALA A 271 -16.94 16.94 20.90
CA ALA A 271 -17.77 16.97 22.11
C ALA A 271 -18.69 18.20 22.16
N ALA A 272 -18.11 19.38 21.94
CA ALA A 272 -18.81 20.68 22.00
C ALA A 272 -19.67 20.96 20.75
N GLY A 273 -20.40 19.95 20.25
CA GLY A 273 -21.31 20.08 19.11
C GLY A 273 -20.64 20.05 17.74
N GLY A 274 -19.42 19.53 17.62
CA GLY A 274 -18.76 19.28 16.34
C GLY A 274 -19.25 18.01 15.64
N ALA A 275 -19.83 17.07 16.40
CA ALA A 275 -20.55 15.92 15.85
C ALA A 275 -21.86 16.34 15.16
N THR A 276 -22.27 15.58 14.15
CA THR A 276 -23.58 15.73 13.48
C THR A 276 -24.48 14.56 13.84
N GLU A 277 -25.79 14.69 13.67
CA GLU A 277 -26.76 13.59 13.82
C GLU A 277 -26.35 12.37 12.98
N ARG A 278 -25.83 12.60 11.76
CA ARG A 278 -25.35 11.54 10.88
C ARG A 278 -24.22 10.69 11.49
N LEU A 279 -23.37 11.28 12.32
CA LEU A 279 -22.35 10.53 13.07
C LEU A 279 -22.99 9.75 14.21
N LEU A 280 -23.89 10.39 14.96
CA LEU A 280 -24.56 9.79 16.12
C LEU A 280 -25.43 8.58 15.72
N ASP A 281 -25.97 8.57 14.50
CA ASP A 281 -26.74 7.47 13.91
C ASP A 281 -25.88 6.24 13.53
N LYS A 282 -24.54 6.29 13.71
CA LYS A 282 -23.65 5.17 13.36
C LYS A 282 -23.33 4.31 14.57
N GLU A 283 -23.42 3.00 14.39
CA GLU A 283 -22.89 2.03 15.37
C GLU A 283 -21.36 1.99 15.35
N HIS A 284 -20.78 2.10 14.16
CA HIS A 284 -19.35 2.13 13.94
C HIS A 284 -18.99 3.10 12.80
N LEU A 285 -17.98 3.95 13.02
CA LEU A 285 -17.34 4.76 11.99
C LEU A 285 -15.83 4.75 12.22
N HIS A 286 -15.09 4.59 11.13
CA HIS A 286 -13.65 4.77 11.14
C HIS A 286 -13.21 5.53 9.90
N LYS A 287 -12.67 6.74 10.08
CA LYS A 287 -12.39 7.63 8.94
C LYS A 287 -11.32 8.67 9.26
N ARG A 288 -10.61 9.13 8.22
CA ARG A 288 -9.78 10.35 8.28
C ARG A 288 -10.69 11.54 8.65
N ALA A 289 -10.26 12.38 9.59
CA ALA A 289 -11.07 13.45 10.16
C ALA A 289 -11.51 14.48 9.12
N PHE A 290 -10.61 14.85 8.19
CA PHE A 290 -10.95 15.75 7.08
C PHE A 290 -12.04 15.15 6.18
N SER A 291 -11.89 13.87 5.83
CA SER A 291 -12.88 13.12 5.05
C SER A 291 -14.20 12.88 5.80
N ALA A 292 -14.18 12.93 7.13
CA ALA A 292 -15.39 12.88 7.97
C ALA A 292 -16.17 14.20 7.92
N VAL A 293 -15.48 15.34 7.91
CA VAL A 293 -16.10 16.66 7.64
C VAL A 293 -16.71 16.68 6.24
N GLY A 294 -15.94 16.30 5.21
CA GLY A 294 -16.42 16.29 3.82
C GLY A 294 -17.61 15.36 3.56
N ALA A 295 -17.75 14.29 4.36
CA ALA A 295 -18.90 13.38 4.28
C ALA A 295 -20.08 13.76 5.20
N GLY A 296 -19.97 14.89 5.91
CA GLY A 296 -21.01 15.41 6.79
C GLY A 296 -21.21 14.62 8.09
N TYR A 297 -20.19 13.89 8.55
CA TYR A 297 -20.20 13.29 9.89
C TYR A 297 -19.76 14.29 10.96
N LEU A 298 -18.85 15.20 10.60
CA LEU A 298 -18.39 16.30 11.44
C LEU A 298 -18.78 17.63 10.81
N ARG A 299 -19.06 18.64 11.64
CA ARG A 299 -19.40 19.98 11.15
C ARG A 299 -18.17 20.72 10.59
N PRO A 300 -18.34 21.66 9.64
CA PRO A 300 -17.23 22.38 9.02
C PRO A 300 -16.34 23.16 9.99
N GLU A 301 -16.85 23.59 11.15
CA GLU A 301 -16.08 24.36 12.14
C GLU A 301 -14.96 23.52 12.79
N VAL A 302 -14.98 22.19 12.63
CA VAL A 302 -13.87 21.32 13.06
C VAL A 302 -12.58 21.65 12.30
N LEU A 303 -12.66 22.14 11.05
CA LEU A 303 -11.49 22.42 10.21
C LEU A 303 -10.62 23.57 10.74
N SER A 304 -11.21 24.52 11.47
CA SER A 304 -10.48 25.69 12.00
C SER A 304 -9.94 25.47 13.42
N VAL A 305 -10.26 24.36 14.08
CA VAL A 305 -9.87 24.09 15.48
C VAL A 305 -8.36 24.17 15.69
N LEU A 306 -7.60 23.64 14.72
CA LEU A 306 -6.15 23.56 14.85
C LEU A 306 -5.46 24.91 14.68
N GLU A 307 -6.13 25.93 14.13
CA GLU A 307 -5.57 27.26 13.96
C GLU A 307 -5.25 27.92 15.30
N SER A 308 -6.10 27.69 16.32
CA SER A 308 -5.92 28.23 17.67
C SER A 308 -4.97 27.43 18.57
N VAL A 309 -4.49 26.27 18.13
CA VAL A 309 -3.63 25.42 18.97
C VAL A 309 -2.19 25.94 18.97
N ALA A 310 -1.72 26.35 20.14
CA ALA A 310 -0.34 26.77 20.37
C ALA A 310 0.56 25.54 20.55
N CYS A 311 1.43 25.27 19.58
CA CYS A 311 2.38 24.17 19.63
C CYS A 311 3.78 24.67 20.02
N PRO A 312 4.34 24.22 21.16
CA PRO A 312 5.66 24.65 21.61
C PRO A 312 6.75 24.31 20.60
N GLY A 313 7.56 25.29 20.20
CA GLY A 313 8.72 25.08 19.33
C GLY A 313 8.42 24.61 17.90
N ALA A 314 7.15 24.59 17.47
CA ALA A 314 6.75 24.23 16.12
C ALA A 314 6.57 25.47 15.24
N ALA A 315 7.09 25.43 14.02
CA ALA A 315 6.81 26.47 13.02
C ALA A 315 5.31 26.49 12.66
N PRO A 316 4.74 27.67 12.34
CA PRO A 316 3.38 27.75 11.81
C PRO A 316 3.23 26.87 10.56
N ALA A 317 2.21 26.01 10.57
CA ALA A 317 1.94 25.07 9.48
C ALA A 317 0.46 25.19 9.04
N PRO A 318 0.05 26.32 8.45
CA PRO A 318 -1.35 26.59 8.14
C PRO A 318 -1.95 25.57 7.16
N LEU A 319 -1.16 25.12 6.18
CA LEU A 319 -1.62 24.14 5.19
C LEU A 319 -2.00 22.81 5.85
N ARG A 320 -1.10 22.21 6.65
CA ARG A 320 -1.40 20.91 7.29
C ARG A 320 -2.64 20.99 8.19
N ARG A 321 -2.76 22.09 8.95
CA ARG A 321 -3.84 22.29 9.91
C ARG A 321 -5.20 22.42 9.24
N ARG A 322 -5.28 23.17 8.14
CA ARG A 322 -6.51 23.31 7.34
C ARG A 322 -7.06 21.98 6.82
N TYR A 323 -6.17 21.02 6.58
CA TYR A 323 -6.50 19.69 6.08
C TYR A 323 -6.47 18.61 7.16
N LEU A 324 -6.41 19.00 8.45
CA LEU A 324 -6.34 18.07 9.58
C LEU A 324 -5.23 17.01 9.42
N VAL A 325 -4.04 17.46 9.02
CA VAL A 325 -2.81 16.66 8.95
C VAL A 325 -1.95 16.95 10.17
N ASP A 326 -1.51 15.87 10.81
CA ASP A 326 -0.74 15.88 12.04
C ASP A 326 0.71 16.39 11.81
N PRO A 327 1.49 16.64 12.88
CA PRO A 327 2.89 17.08 12.78
C PRO A 327 3.85 16.08 12.12
N TRP A 328 3.41 14.85 11.89
CA TRP A 328 4.14 13.76 11.24
C TRP A 328 3.78 13.59 9.76
N GLY A 329 2.89 14.44 9.23
CA GLY A 329 2.50 14.43 7.83
C GLY A 329 1.45 13.37 7.49
N GLN A 330 0.75 12.85 8.51
CA GLN A 330 -0.35 11.90 8.36
C GLN A 330 -1.69 12.55 8.71
N PRO A 331 -2.81 12.14 8.10
CA PRO A 331 -4.13 12.64 8.49
C PRO A 331 -4.48 12.27 9.93
N TYR A 332 -5.12 13.19 10.64
CA TYR A 332 -5.86 12.83 11.85
C TYR A 332 -7.03 11.91 11.49
N TRP A 333 -7.38 11.02 12.42
CA TRP A 333 -8.49 10.09 12.25
C TRP A 333 -9.51 10.24 13.37
N ILE A 334 -10.74 9.82 13.07
CA ILE A 334 -11.84 9.64 14.01
C ILE A 334 -12.30 8.18 13.96
N ARG A 335 -12.48 7.59 15.13
CA ARG A 335 -13.20 6.33 15.33
C ARG A 335 -14.39 6.60 16.24
N TYR A 336 -15.56 6.10 15.87
CA TYR A 336 -16.78 6.20 16.66
C TYR A 336 -17.35 4.80 16.81
N GLN A 337 -17.48 4.33 18.05
CA GLN A 337 -17.93 2.99 18.37
C GLN A 337 -18.36 2.93 19.84
N GLU A 338 -19.06 1.86 20.21
CA GLU A 338 -19.36 1.56 21.60
C GLU A 338 -18.07 1.21 22.36
N ASP A 339 -17.88 1.85 23.52
CA ASP A 339 -16.83 1.51 24.47
C ASP A 339 -17.24 0.22 25.20
N PRO A 340 -16.46 -0.88 25.10
CA PRO A 340 -16.80 -2.15 25.73
C PRO A 340 -16.90 -2.08 27.26
N GLU A 341 -16.20 -1.13 27.90
CA GLU A 341 -16.17 -0.99 29.35
C GLU A 341 -17.31 -0.08 29.84
N ALA A 342 -17.58 1.01 29.13
CA ALA A 342 -18.59 1.99 29.53
C ALA A 342 -19.99 1.72 28.96
N GLY A 343 -20.12 0.89 27.93
CA GLY A 343 -21.39 0.63 27.22
C GLY A 343 -21.97 1.88 26.54
N ALA A 344 -21.13 2.89 26.29
CA ALA A 344 -21.51 4.16 25.71
C ALA A 344 -20.76 4.41 24.39
N GLN A 345 -21.38 5.13 23.47
CA GLN A 345 -20.73 5.52 22.22
C GLN A 345 -19.63 6.56 22.48
N VAL A 346 -18.43 6.28 22.01
CA VAL A 346 -17.24 7.12 22.21
C VAL A 346 -16.63 7.50 20.88
N ALA A 347 -16.35 8.80 20.70
CA ALA A 347 -15.51 9.29 19.62
C ALA A 347 -14.05 9.35 20.08
N THR A 348 -13.18 8.62 19.38
CA THR A 348 -11.73 8.65 19.58
C THR A 348 -11.09 9.38 18.41
N LEU A 349 -10.46 10.51 18.68
CA LEU A 349 -9.64 11.26 17.73
C LEU A 349 -8.19 10.84 17.93
N TYR A 350 -7.43 10.66 16.85
CA TYR A 350 -6.04 10.26 17.00
C TYR A 350 -5.11 10.59 15.84
N SER A 351 -3.82 10.63 16.17
CA SER A 351 -2.66 10.68 15.27
C SER A 351 -1.84 9.40 15.44
N PHE A 352 -1.21 8.93 14.36
CA PHE A 352 -0.31 7.77 14.36
C PHE A 352 1.06 8.06 14.98
N GLY A 353 1.34 9.32 15.33
CA GLY A 353 2.60 9.67 15.96
C GLY A 353 3.84 9.43 15.08
N PRO A 354 5.03 9.34 15.71
CA PRO A 354 6.32 9.27 15.03
C PRO A 354 6.49 8.14 14.01
N ASN A 355 6.04 6.92 14.34
CA ASN A 355 6.16 5.79 13.43
C ASN A 355 5.19 5.85 12.25
N ARG A 356 4.17 6.73 12.29
CA ARG A 356 3.17 6.93 11.24
C ARG A 356 2.43 5.65 10.84
N ARG A 357 2.35 4.69 11.77
CA ARG A 357 1.62 3.45 11.63
C ARG A 357 0.43 3.44 12.56
N ARG A 358 -0.60 2.72 12.15
CA ARG A 358 -1.68 2.38 13.06
C ARG A 358 -1.19 1.28 14.00
N ASP A 359 -1.00 1.63 15.27
CA ASP A 359 -0.69 0.66 16.30
C ASP A 359 -1.92 0.27 17.12
N SER A 360 -2.87 1.19 17.31
CA SER A 360 -4.09 0.93 18.07
C SER A 360 -5.01 -0.06 17.35
N THR A 361 -5.45 -1.07 18.10
CA THR A 361 -6.44 -2.04 17.63
C THR A 361 -7.85 -1.48 17.80
N ASP A 362 -8.85 -2.22 17.34
CA ASP A 362 -10.27 -1.87 17.48
C ASP A 362 -10.75 -1.80 18.93
N SER A 363 -9.95 -2.24 19.93
CA SER A 363 -10.30 -2.14 21.36
C SER A 363 -10.38 -0.71 21.87
N GLY A 364 -9.83 0.26 21.16
CA GLY A 364 -9.86 1.66 21.57
C GLY A 364 -8.57 2.16 22.22
N ASP A 365 -7.67 1.27 22.62
CA ASP A 365 -6.52 1.60 23.48
C ASP A 365 -5.32 2.15 22.72
N ALA A 366 -4.57 3.03 23.39
CA ALA A 366 -3.30 3.51 22.88
C ALA A 366 -2.34 2.34 22.81
N ALA A 367 -1.77 2.11 21.63
CA ALA A 367 -0.71 1.14 21.42
C ALA A 367 0.39 1.83 20.63
N GLY A 368 1.63 1.36 20.82
CA GLY A 368 2.81 1.93 20.18
C GLY A 368 2.90 3.45 20.33
N ASP A 369 2.86 4.15 19.20
CA ASP A 369 3.07 5.60 19.10
C ASP A 369 1.77 6.41 18.92
N ASP A 370 0.61 5.74 18.90
CA ASP A 370 -0.67 6.40 18.67
C ASP A 370 -0.99 7.41 19.79
N ILE A 371 -1.33 8.63 19.39
CA ILE A 371 -1.72 9.73 20.29
C ILE A 371 -3.23 9.91 20.18
N LEU A 372 -3.96 9.41 21.18
CA LEU A 372 -5.43 9.37 21.21
C LEU A 372 -6.02 10.43 22.15
N ALA A 373 -7.23 10.90 21.84
CA ALA A 373 -8.13 11.56 22.78
C ALA A 373 -9.56 11.03 22.60
N ARG A 374 -10.15 10.54 23.69
CA ARG A 374 -11.52 10.02 23.72
C ARG A 374 -12.50 11.09 24.21
N THR A 375 -13.71 11.08 23.70
CA THR A 375 -14.79 11.98 24.12
C THR A 375 -16.17 11.35 23.88
N SER A 376 -17.14 11.68 24.71
CA SER A 376 -18.56 11.44 24.44
C SER A 376 -19.09 12.62 23.61
N PRO A 377 -19.56 12.42 22.36
CA PRO A 377 -20.14 13.50 21.57
C PRO A 377 -21.50 14.01 22.11
N LEU A 378 -22.00 13.44 23.20
CA LEU A 378 -23.24 13.82 23.89
C LEU A 378 -23.02 14.63 25.18
N ASP A 379 -21.78 15.06 25.48
CA ASP A 379 -21.55 16.01 26.59
C ASP A 379 -22.10 17.40 26.21
N GLU A 380 -23.42 17.57 26.30
CA GLU A 380 -24.11 18.86 26.08
C GLU A 380 -23.79 19.91 27.16
N ASP A 381 -23.13 19.51 28.25
CA ASP A 381 -22.72 20.43 29.30
C ASP A 381 -21.28 20.89 29.07
N GLY A 382 -21.15 22.04 28.39
CA GLY A 382 -19.91 22.81 28.27
C GLY A 382 -19.39 23.36 29.61
N ALA A 383 -19.18 22.50 30.59
CA ALA A 383 -18.38 22.80 31.76
C ALA A 383 -16.90 22.57 31.39
N GLY A 384 -16.10 23.64 31.46
CA GLY A 384 -14.64 23.55 31.39
C GLY A 384 -14.06 22.55 32.40
N PRO A 385 -12.76 22.25 32.35
CA PRO A 385 -12.16 21.22 33.18
C PRO A 385 -12.49 21.47 34.65
N GLY A 386 -13.27 20.55 35.22
CA GLY A 386 -13.59 20.54 36.63
C GLY A 386 -12.30 20.45 37.43
N SER A 387 -12.06 21.48 38.23
CA SER A 387 -11.10 21.48 39.31
C SER A 387 -11.32 20.30 40.27
N GLY A 388 -10.28 19.50 40.51
CA GLY A 388 -10.19 18.46 41.55
C GLY A 388 -9.57 17.19 40.98
N SER A 389 -8.38 16.72 41.35
CA SER A 389 -7.62 16.93 42.59
C SER A 389 -6.13 17.10 42.30
N GLU A 390 -5.53 18.16 42.85
CA GLU A 390 -4.18 18.09 43.40
C GLU A 390 -4.17 16.96 44.44
N ASP A 391 -3.60 15.81 44.10
CA ASP A 391 -2.95 14.87 45.04
C ASP A 391 -2.45 13.68 44.22
N ASP A 392 -1.20 13.81 43.73
CA ASP A 392 -0.17 12.76 43.80
C ASP A 392 1.07 13.24 43.03
N ALA A 393 1.73 14.24 43.63
CA ALA A 393 3.18 14.32 43.51
C ALA A 393 3.77 13.41 44.58
N VAL A 394 4.87 12.73 44.23
CA VAL A 394 5.77 11.94 45.08
C VAL A 394 5.41 10.45 45.18
N LEU A 395 6.04 9.61 44.34
CA LEU A 395 6.99 8.56 44.76
C LEU A 395 7.53 7.75 43.56
N ARG A 396 8.82 7.98 43.25
CA ARG A 396 9.83 7.11 42.59
C ARG A 396 9.70 6.70 41.13
#